data_AF-A0A2W5M5Q8-F1
#
_entry.id   AF-A0A2W5M5Q8-F1
#
_cell.length_a   1.000
_cell.length_b   1.000
_cell.length_c   1.000
_cell.angle_alpha   90.00
_cell.angle_beta   90.00
_cell.angle_gamma   90.00
#
_symmetry.space_group_name_H-M   'P 1'
#
loop_
_entity.id
_entity.type
_entity.pdbx_description
1 polymer ?
#
loop_
_entity_poly.entity_id
_entity_poly.type
_entity_poly.pdbx_seq_one_letter_code
_entity_poly.pdbx_strand_id
1 'polypeptide(L)' 'MQTAAAISGVSTASLYRFASEGKLTLKSLAGRTLVKTTSLVALIDGAEPWTPSSQTRGAVAARKRRNTDAKTA' A
#
# COMPACT_ATOMS: atom_id res chain seq x y z
N MET A 1 -15.00 -5.70 -6.20
CA MET A 1 -14.37 -5.21 -4.96
C MET A 1 -13.23 -6.09 -4.46
N GLN A 2 -13.45 -7.38 -4.12
CA GLN A 2 -12.41 -8.25 -3.54
C GLN A 2 -11.13 -8.34 -4.40
N THR A 3 -11.26 -8.48 -5.72
CA THR A 3 -10.10 -8.51 -6.63
C THR A 3 -9.24 -7.25 -6.55
N ALA A 4 -9.87 -6.07 -6.45
CA ALA A 4 -9.13 -4.81 -6.34
C ALA A 4 -8.38 -4.72 -5.00
N ALA A 5 -8.97 -5.22 -3.91
CA ALA A 5 -8.33 -5.29 -2.60
C ALA A 5 -7.10 -6.22 -2.62
N ALA A 6 -7.23 -7.37 -3.27
CA ALA A 6 -6.11 -8.30 -3.47
C ALA A 6 -4.97 -7.69 -4.31
N ILE A 7 -5.30 -6.99 -5.41
CA ILE A 7 -4.29 -6.36 -6.29
C ILE A 7 -3.55 -5.24 -5.57
N SER A 8 -4.28 -4.37 -4.88
CA SER A 8 -3.71 -3.19 -4.23
C SER A 8 -3.10 -3.46 -2.85
N GLY A 9 -3.29 -4.67 -2.30
CA GLY A 9 -2.79 -5.03 -0.97
C GLY A 9 -3.47 -4.28 0.19
N VAL A 10 -4.61 -3.62 -0.04
CA VAL A 10 -5.38 -2.90 0.99
C VAL A 10 -6.74 -3.54 1.25
N SER A 11 -7.34 -3.20 2.39
CA SER A 11 -8.68 -3.68 2.73
C SER A 11 -9.77 -3.11 1.81
N THR A 12 -10.92 -3.77 1.74
CA THR A 12 -12.12 -3.25 1.06
C THR A 12 -12.60 -1.93 1.67
N ALA A 13 -12.48 -1.77 2.99
CA ALA A 13 -12.80 -0.52 3.68
C ALA A 13 -11.88 0.63 3.21
N SER A 14 -10.58 0.35 3.01
CA SER A 14 -9.63 1.33 2.46
C SER A 14 -10.03 1.76 1.03
N LEU A 15 -10.49 0.83 0.19
CA LEU A 15 -10.97 1.17 -1.16
C LEU A 15 -12.19 2.11 -1.12
N TYR A 16 -13.14 1.87 -0.21
CA TYR A 16 -14.25 2.81 0.01
C TYR A 16 -13.77 4.16 0.53
N ARG A 17 -12.78 4.19 1.43
CA ARG A 17 -12.19 5.43 1.91
C ARG A 17 -11.53 6.23 0.77
N PHE A 18 -10.74 5.58 -0.08
CA PHE A 18 -10.14 6.22 -1.24
C PHE A 18 -11.20 6.74 -2.22
N ALA A 19 -12.33 6.06 -2.34
CA ALA A 19 -13.44 6.56 -3.14
C ALA A 19 -14.10 7.81 -2.52
N SER A 20 -14.32 7.83 -1.21
CA SER A 20 -14.82 9.03 -0.52
C SER A 20 -13.83 10.20 -0.57
N GLU A 21 -12.53 9.91 -0.63
CA GLU A 21 -11.45 10.91 -0.81
C GLU A 21 -11.29 11.36 -2.28
N GLY A 22 -12.10 10.83 -3.22
CA GLY A 22 -12.01 11.15 -4.64
C GLY A 22 -10.80 10.54 -5.38
N LYS A 23 -10.01 9.70 -4.69
CA LYS A 23 -8.82 9.04 -5.25
C LYS A 23 -9.13 7.76 -6.03
N LEU A 24 -10.34 7.23 -5.86
CA LEU A 24 -10.77 5.99 -6.53
C LEU A 24 -12.21 6.11 -7.05
N THR A 25 -12.46 5.69 -8.29
CA THR A 25 -13.82 5.67 -8.85
C THR A 25 -14.47 4.31 -8.67
N LEU A 26 -15.64 4.29 -8.03
CA LEU A 26 -16.50 3.10 -7.93
C LEU A 26 -17.64 3.16 -8.95
N LYS A 27 -18.09 1.99 -9.42
CA LYS A 27 -19.23 1.85 -10.33
C LYS A 27 -20.18 0.77 -9.83
N SER A 28 -21.48 0.97 -9.99
CA SER A 28 -22.47 -0.09 -9.82
C SER A 28 -22.66 -0.83 -11.14
N LEU A 29 -22.58 -2.15 -11.13
CA LEU A 29 -22.89 -3.01 -12.28
C LEU A 29 -23.62 -4.26 -11.78
N ALA A 30 -24.84 -4.49 -12.28
CA ALA A 30 -25.65 -5.66 -11.92
C ALA A 30 -25.77 -5.88 -10.39
N GLY A 31 -26.02 -4.80 -9.64
CA GLY A 31 -26.14 -4.83 -8.18
C GLY A 31 -24.82 -5.03 -7.42
N ARG A 32 -23.68 -5.04 -8.11
CA ARG A 32 -22.35 -5.18 -7.51
C ARG A 32 -21.54 -3.90 -7.63
N THR A 33 -20.79 -3.58 -6.58
CA THR A 33 -19.81 -2.49 -6.59
C THR A 33 -18.50 -2.96 -7.22
N LEU A 34 -18.11 -2.28 -8.29
CA LEU A 34 -16.85 -2.45 -9.01
C LEU A 34 -15.96 -1.22 -8.82
N VAL A 35 -14.67 -1.42 -9.06
CA VAL A 35 -13.67 -0.35 -9.12
C VAL A 35 -13.38 -0.10 -10.60
N LYS A 36 -13.36 1.17 -11.03
CA LYS A 36 -12.92 1.50 -12.40
C LYS A 36 -11.43 1.22 -12.52
N THR A 37 -11.05 0.28 -13.40
CA THR A 37 -9.67 -0.20 -13.53
C THR A 37 -8.66 0.93 -13.73
N THR A 38 -8.92 1.88 -14.63
CA THR A 38 -7.99 2.99 -14.89
C THR A 38 -7.78 3.90 -13.67
N SER A 39 -8.78 4.02 -12.80
CA SER A 39 -8.66 4.78 -11.55
C SER A 39 -7.86 4.02 -10.50
N LEU A 40 -7.94 2.68 -10.49
CA LEU A 40 -7.10 1.85 -9.62
C LEU A 40 -5.63 1.92 -10.04
N VAL A 41 -5.35 1.88 -11.35
CA VAL A 41 -3.99 2.07 -11.89
C VAL A 41 -3.44 3.43 -11.46
N ALA A 42 -4.19 4.52 -11.69
CA ALA A 42 -3.77 5.85 -11.27
C ALA A 42 -3.52 5.98 -9.76
N LEU A 43 -4.33 5.30 -8.93
CA LEU A 43 -4.12 5.28 -7.48
C LEU A 43 -2.78 4.62 -7.11
N ILE A 44 -2.42 3.52 -7.77
CA ILE A 44 -1.19 2.77 -7.51
C ILE A 44 0.02 3.53 -8.04
N ASP A 45 -0.06 4.06 -9.26
CA ASP A 45 1.03 4.80 -9.89
C ASP A 45 1.34 6.11 -9.16
N GLY A 46 0.34 6.71 -8.51
CA GLY A 46 0.49 7.90 -7.67
C GLY A 46 0.90 7.61 -6.22
N ALA A 47 1.17 6.35 -5.85
CA ALA A 47 1.60 6.02 -4.51
C ALA A 47 3.02 6.53 -4.24
N GLU A 48 3.22 7.07 -3.03
CA GLU A 48 4.55 7.50 -2.60
C GLU A 48 5.53 6.31 -2.61
N PRO A 49 6.77 6.48 -3.11
CA PRO A 49 7.81 5.48 -2.99
C PRO A 49 7.91 4.95 -1.56
N TRP A 50 8.02 3.62 -1.44
CA TRP A 50 8.17 3.02 -0.13
C TRP A 50 9.43 3.55 0.56
N THR A 51 9.25 4.10 1.76
CA THR A 51 10.35 4.52 2.63
C THR A 51 10.26 3.77 3.96
N PRO A 52 11.40 3.30 4.50
CA PRO A 52 11.42 2.70 5.83
C PRO A 52 10.95 3.73 6.85
N SER A 53 10.01 3.34 7.73
CA SER A 53 9.54 4.24 8.77
C SER A 53 10.69 4.68 9.69
N SER A 54 10.61 5.91 10.20
CA SER A 54 11.60 6.45 11.13
C SER A 54 11.70 5.62 12.42
N GLN A 55 10.63 4.93 12.82
CA GLN A 55 10.62 4.03 13.97
C GLN A 55 11.49 2.79 13.76
N THR A 56 11.56 2.25 12.53
CA THR A 56 12.41 1.08 12.22
C THR A 56 13.87 1.47 11.95
N ARG A 57 14.16 2.75 11.69
CA ARG A 57 15.51 3.23 11.34
C ARG A 57 16.54 2.95 12.44
N GLY A 58 16.17 3.14 13.71
CA GLY A 58 17.02 2.82 14.86
C GLY A 58 17.30 1.33 15.01
N ALA A 59 16.27 0.48 14.83
CA ALA A 59 16.40 -0.98 14.92
C ALA A 59 17.24 -1.56 13.77
N VAL A 60 17.06 -1.05 12.54
CA VAL A 60 17.85 -1.46 11.36
C VAL A 60 19.32 -1.04 11.52
N ALA A 61 19.59 0.16 12.01
CA ALA A 61 20.96 0.63 12.29
C ALA A 61 21.64 -0.21 13.38
N ALA A 62 20.93 -0.54 14.48
CA ALA A 62 21.45 -1.38 15.55
C ALA A 62 21.74 -2.82 15.09
N ARG A 63 20.94 -3.36 14.17
CA ARG A 63 21.18 -4.69 13.58
C ARG A 63 22.37 -4.69 12.62
N LYS A 64 22.56 -3.63 11.84
CA LYS A 64 23.70 -3.48 10.93
C LYS A 64 25.03 -3.47 11.71
N ARG A 65 25.10 -2.71 12.83
CA ARG A 65 26.30 -2.65 13.70
C ARG A 65 26.69 -4.01 14.26
N ARG A 66 25.72 -4.74 14.84
CA ARG A 66 25.95 -6.11 15.36
C ARG A 66 26.49 -7.09 14.30
N ASN A 67 26.06 -6.95 13.05
CA ASN A 67 26.50 -7.84 11.97
C ASN A 67 27.90 -7.50 11.45
N THR A 68 28.34 -6.25 11.53
CA THR A 68 29.73 -5.85 11.21
C THR A 68 30.72 -6.29 12.28
N ASP A 69 30.33 -6.20 13.56
CA ASP A 69 31.19 -6.60 14.68
C ASP A 69 31.39 -8.13 14.70
N ALA A 70 30.34 -8.90 14.41
CA ALA A 70 30.40 -10.36 14.31
C ALA A 70 31.18 -10.90 13.11
N LYS A 71 31.51 -10.05 12.11
CA LYS A 71 32.25 -10.45 10.90
C LYS A 71 33.74 -10.12 10.98
N THR A 72 34.16 -9.41 12.03
CA THR A 72 35.54 -8.94 12.25
C THR A 72 36.20 -9.64 13.45
N ALA A 73 35.48 -10.50 14.16
CA ALA A 73 35.97 -11.43 15.17
C ALA A 73 36.13 -12.83 14.57
#